data_AF-A0A520JHL5-F1
#
_entry.id   AF-A0A520JHL5-F1
#
_cell.length_a   1.000
_cell.length_b   1.000
_cell.length_c   1.000
_cell.angle_alpha   90.00
_cell.angle_beta   90.00
_cell.angle_gamma   90.00
#
_symmetry.space_group_name_H-M   'P 1'
#
loop_
_entity.id
_entity.type
_entity.pdbx_description
1 polymer ?
#
loop_
_entity_poly.entity_id
_entity_poly.type
_entity_poly.pdbx_seq_one_letter_code
_entity_poly.pdbx_strand_id
1 'polypeptide(L)' 'MATALKSVTTVQDQVSPEEWALRVDLAAAYRLVALYGWDDLIFTHLSARVPGPDHHFLINPYTHMFEEITASSLVKIDV' A
#
# COMPACT_ATOMS: atom_id res chain seq x y z
N MET A 1 7.32 -24.13 -30.71
CA MET A 1 7.36 -24.36 -29.26
C MET A 1 6.93 -23.06 -28.59
N ALA A 2 5.88 -23.07 -27.77
CA ALA A 2 5.44 -21.90 -27.02
C ALA A 2 6.24 -21.82 -25.72
N THR A 3 6.97 -20.73 -25.52
CA THR A 3 7.65 -20.43 -24.26
C THR A 3 6.62 -20.17 -23.17
N ALA A 4 6.61 -20.97 -22.10
CA ALA A 4 5.75 -20.70 -20.94
C ALA A 4 6.22 -19.41 -20.25
N LEU A 5 5.30 -18.46 -20.07
CA LEU A 5 5.54 -17.26 -19.26
C LEU A 5 5.79 -17.68 -17.80
N LYS A 6 6.89 -17.21 -17.20
CA LYS A 6 7.10 -17.35 -15.75
C LYS A 6 6.00 -16.58 -15.01
N SER A 7 5.39 -17.20 -14.01
CA SER A 7 4.45 -16.53 -13.12
C SER A 7 5.15 -15.39 -12.39
N VAL A 8 4.61 -14.19 -12.45
CA VAL A 8 5.09 -13.03 -11.68
C VAL A 8 4.52 -13.12 -10.28
N THR A 9 5.39 -13.16 -9.26
CA THR A 9 4.97 -13.07 -7.85
C THR A 9 4.50 -11.66 -7.55
N THR A 10 3.30 -11.51 -6.99
CA THR A 10 2.74 -10.21 -6.61
C THR A 10 3.08 -9.86 -5.16
N VAL A 11 2.81 -8.63 -4.73
CA VAL A 11 2.93 -8.23 -3.30
C VAL A 11 1.96 -9.03 -2.43
N GLN A 12 0.75 -9.31 -2.92
CA GLN A 12 -0.25 -10.09 -2.22
C GLN A 12 0.25 -11.50 -1.88
N ASP A 13 1.04 -12.12 -2.76
CA ASP A 13 1.62 -13.45 -2.56
C ASP A 13 2.74 -13.48 -1.51
N GLN A 14 3.26 -12.31 -1.10
CA GLN A 14 4.45 -12.17 -0.25
C GLN A 14 4.14 -11.73 1.18
N VAL A 15 2.88 -11.42 1.50
CA VAL A 15 2.47 -10.84 2.78
C VAL A 15 1.39 -11.70 3.44
N SER A 16 1.17 -11.53 4.74
CA SER A 16 0.08 -12.25 5.41
C SER A 16 -1.30 -11.76 4.92
N PRO A 17 -2.36 -12.57 5.03
CA PRO A 17 -3.72 -12.14 4.73
C PRO A 17 -4.14 -10.88 5.50
N GLU A 18 -3.70 -10.75 6.75
CA GLU A 18 -3.99 -9.59 7.61
C GLU A 18 -3.26 -8.33 7.13
N GLU A 19 -1.98 -8.45 6.75
CA GLU A 19 -1.26 -7.32 6.13
C GLU A 19 -1.91 -6.93 4.80
N TRP A 20 -2.32 -7.89 3.98
CA TRP A 20 -2.99 -7.61 2.71
C TRP A 20 -4.32 -6.88 2.88
N ALA A 21 -5.17 -7.33 3.80
CA ALA A 21 -6.42 -6.64 4.12
C ALA A 21 -6.15 -5.20 4.58
N LEU A 22 -5.15 -4.99 5.45
CA LEU A 22 -4.76 -3.66 5.89
C LEU A 22 -4.27 -2.78 4.74
N ARG A 23 -3.50 -3.33 3.78
CA ARG A 23 -3.07 -2.62 2.58
C ARG A 23 -4.25 -2.16 1.72
N VAL A 24 -5.27 -3.00 1.57
CA VAL A 24 -6.50 -2.66 0.84
C VAL A 24 -7.24 -1.53 1.54
N ASP A 25 -7.45 -1.63 2.85
CA ASP A 25 -8.16 -0.61 3.63
C ASP A 25 -7.42 0.73 3.63
N LEU A 26 -6.10 0.71 3.83
CA LEU A 26 -5.28 1.91 3.80
C LEU A 26 -5.30 2.55 2.39
N ALA A 27 -5.16 1.76 1.33
CA ALA A 27 -5.27 2.27 -0.03
C ALA A 27 -6.65 2.90 -0.30
N ALA A 28 -7.73 2.28 0.17
CA ALA A 28 -9.07 2.86 0.07
C ALA A 28 -9.17 4.19 0.84
N ALA A 29 -8.57 4.30 2.03
CA ALA A 29 -8.52 5.54 2.79
C ALA A 29 -7.78 6.67 2.03
N TYR A 30 -6.64 6.38 1.41
CA TYR A 30 -5.94 7.32 0.53
C TYR A 30 -6.86 7.82 -0.61
N ARG A 31 -7.57 6.91 -1.28
CA ARG A 31 -8.49 7.26 -2.38
C ARG A 31 -9.69 8.07 -1.91
N LEU A 32 -10.20 7.81 -0.71
CA LEU A 32 -11.26 8.61 -0.10
C LEU A 32 -10.76 10.02 0.22
N VAL A 33 -9.56 10.16 0.77
CA VAL A 33 -8.94 11.46 1.03
C VAL A 33 -8.80 12.28 -0.26
N ALA A 34 -8.31 11.67 -1.35
CA ALA A 34 -8.24 12.32 -2.66
C ALA A 34 -9.64 12.70 -3.19
N LEU A 35 -10.63 11.81 -3.07
CA LEU A 35 -12.01 12.06 -3.51
C LEU A 35 -12.63 13.28 -2.79
N TYR A 36 -12.32 13.46 -1.51
CA TYR A 36 -12.81 14.59 -0.72
C TYR A 36 -11.91 15.83 -0.77
N GLY A 37 -10.77 15.77 -1.49
CA GLY A 37 -9.81 16.87 -1.62
C GLY A 37 -9.15 17.28 -0.31
N TRP A 38 -8.85 16.30 0.56
CA TRP A 38 -8.17 16.55 1.84
C TRP A 38 -6.65 16.31 1.77
N ASP A 39 -6.11 15.97 0.60
CA ASP A 39 -4.68 15.87 0.33
C ASP A 39 -4.06 17.23 -0.03
N ASP A 40 -2.74 17.32 0.14
CA ASP A 40 -1.90 18.44 -0.32
C ASP A 40 -0.78 17.89 -1.19
N LEU A 41 -1.07 17.78 -2.49
CA LEU A 41 -0.18 17.20 -3.49
C LEU A 41 0.45 15.89 -2.98
N ILE A 42 1.78 15.82 -2.92
CA ILE A 42 2.54 14.65 -2.46
C ILE A 42 3.05 14.76 -1.01
N PHE A 43 2.69 15.82 -0.28
CA PHE A 43 3.31 16.15 1.01
C PHE A 43 2.55 15.60 2.23
N THR A 44 1.39 14.99 2.01
CA THR A 44 0.58 14.37 3.08
C THR A 44 0.84 12.87 3.19
N HIS A 45 0.51 12.28 4.34
CA HIS A 45 0.69 10.86 4.61
C HIS A 45 -0.39 10.30 5.52
N LEU A 46 -0.78 9.05 5.27
CA LEU A 46 -1.55 8.19 6.17
C LEU A 46 -0.70 6.97 6.53
N SER A 47 -0.68 6.59 7.80
CA SER A 47 0.02 5.37 8.22
C SER A 47 -0.90 4.41 8.95
N ALA A 48 -0.60 3.12 8.84
CA ALA A 48 -1.27 2.07 9.59
C ALA A 48 -0.24 1.08 10.13
N ARG A 49 -0.36 0.72 11.42
CA ARG A 49 0.51 -0.28 12.04
C ARG A 49 0.16 -1.67 11.52
N VAL A 50 1.16 -2.41 11.06
CA VAL A 50 0.98 -3.81 10.62
C VAL A 50 0.71 -4.68 11.88
N PRO A 51 -0.31 -5.55 11.88
CA PRO A 51 -0.55 -6.46 12.99
C PRO A 51 0.64 -7.40 13.20
N GLY A 52 1.07 -7.56 14.45
CA GLY A 52 2.19 -8.43 14.79
C GLY A 52 3.05 -7.90 15.94
N PRO A 53 4.08 -8.67 16.31
CA PRO A 53 5.03 -8.28 17.36
C PRO A 53 5.96 -7.15 16.91
N ASP A 54 6.23 -7.04 15.61
CA ASP A 54 7.17 -6.06 15.07
C ASP A 54 6.59 -4.63 15.06
N HIS A 55 7.46 -3.63 15.00
CA HIS A 55 7.10 -2.21 14.94
C HIS A 55 7.00 -1.70 13.50
N HIS A 56 6.32 -2.44 12.64
CA HIS A 56 6.17 -2.10 11.23
C HIS A 56 4.93 -1.24 10.93
N PHE A 57 5.07 -0.33 9.97
CA PHE A 57 4.00 0.54 9.48
C PHE A 57 3.90 0.50 7.95
N LEU A 58 2.69 0.67 7.43
CA LEU A 58 2.42 0.95 6.03
C LEU A 58 2.28 2.46 5.82
N ILE A 59 2.85 2.99 4.74
CA ILE A 59 2.78 4.41 4.35
C ILE A 59 2.83 4.58 2.82
N ASN A 60 2.42 5.74 2.30
CA ASN A 60 2.55 6.06 0.88
C ASN A 60 4.02 6.18 0.44
N PRO A 61 4.35 5.74 -0.79
CA PRO A 61 5.59 6.14 -1.43
C PRO A 61 5.60 7.65 -1.70
N TYR A 62 6.76 8.29 -1.49
CA TYR A 62 6.92 9.76 -1.49
C TYR A 62 6.59 10.46 -2.82
N THR A 63 6.46 9.72 -3.92
CA THR A 63 6.32 10.27 -5.28
C THR A 63 4.93 10.13 -5.87
N HIS A 64 3.92 9.71 -5.09
CA HIS A 64 2.58 9.41 -5.58
C HIS A 64 1.56 10.40 -5.03
N MET A 65 0.64 10.83 -5.90
CA MET A 65 -0.61 11.46 -5.49
C MET A 65 -1.48 10.44 -4.77
N PHE A 66 -2.39 10.90 -3.91
CA PHE A 66 -3.25 10.00 -3.14
C PHE A 66 -4.18 9.18 -4.05
N GLU A 67 -4.60 9.74 -5.19
CA GLU A 67 -5.37 9.06 -6.24
C GLU A 67 -4.56 8.04 -7.05
N GLU A 68 -3.28 7.83 -6.76
CA GLU A 68 -2.45 6.82 -7.44
C GLU A 68 -2.19 5.62 -6.52
N ILE A 69 -2.48 5.73 -5.22
CA ILE A 69 -2.17 4.71 -4.22
C ILE A 69 -2.95 3.41 -4.47
N THR A 70 -2.28 2.28 -4.38
CA THR A 70 -2.86 0.94 -4.44
C THR A 70 -2.34 0.10 -3.27
N ALA A 71 -2.99 -1.01 -2.95
CA ALA A 71 -2.53 -1.94 -1.92
C ALA A 71 -1.07 -2.40 -2.15
N SER A 72 -0.71 -2.62 -3.42
CA SER A 72 0.61 -3.05 -3.84
C SER A 72 1.66 -1.93 -3.88
N SER A 73 1.26 -0.66 -3.98
CA SER A 73 2.23 0.46 -4.01
C SER A 73 2.63 0.95 -2.62
N LEU A 74 1.87 0.61 -1.57
CA LEU A 74 2.20 0.94 -0.19
C LEU A 74 3.54 0.31 0.23
N VAL A 75 4.36 1.10 0.91
CA VAL A 75 5.65 0.64 1.44
C VAL A 75 5.51 0.26 2.91
N LYS A 76 6.19 -0.82 3.30
CA LYS A 76 6.33 -1.22 4.71
C LYS A 76 7.66 -0.68 5.24
N ILE A 77 7.61 0.01 6.36
CA ILE A 77 8.77 0.62 7.02
C ILE A 77 8.90 0.13 8.46
N ASP A 78 10.12 0.23 8.99
CA ASP A 78 10.46 0.03 10.40
C ASP A 78 10.68 1.39 11.10
N VAL A 79 10.74 1.39 12.43
CA VAL A 79 10.96 2.59 13.28
C VAL A 79 12.41 2.71 13.72
#